data_AF-A0A3B9MWC2-F1
#
_entry.id   AF-A0A3B9MWC2-F1
#
_cell.length_a   1.000
_cell.length_b   1.000
_cell.length_c   1.000
_cell.angle_alpha   90.00
_cell.angle_beta   90.00
_cell.angle_gamma   90.00
#
_symmetry.space_group_name_H-M   'P 1'
#
loop_
_entity.id
_entity.type
_entity.pdbx_description
1 polymer ?
#
loop_
_entity_poly.entity_id
_entity_poly.type
_entity_poly.pdbx_seq_one_letter_code
_entity_poly.pdbx_strand_id
1 'polypeptide(L)'
;MKKSKAGTIFAICIGIFMFGYLLVTGIADLVNTKDLYDVNINGCFEVLTVEHSINGIIPTGKDHYYIGFTGGKNKAYLIKAPASWYKKNFYAEDGDCITPPGPRFTALAKRVDSYEVREALNEKFAEVDPDRFVVGPEYCLVTNYKILALAKIFLIVGLVLMIVVAKFMSDKQKDFKGIWGKILLVLFIIWCFSFLKVII
;
A
#
# COMPACT_ATOMS: atom_id res chain seq x y z
N MET A 1 -0.69 -25.20 34.63
CA MET A 1 0.27 -24.29 33.98
C MET A 1 -0.20 -22.84 34.14
N LYS A 2 0.52 -22.00 34.90
CA LYS A 2 0.20 -20.56 35.01
C LYS A 2 0.48 -19.90 33.65
N LYS A 3 -0.54 -19.32 33.01
CA LYS A 3 -0.37 -18.50 31.80
C LYS A 3 0.66 -17.42 32.07
N SER A 4 1.75 -17.39 31.28
CA SER A 4 2.75 -16.34 31.33
C SER A 4 2.10 -14.99 31.03
N LYS A 5 1.98 -14.12 32.05
CA LYS A 5 1.41 -12.77 31.92
C LYS A 5 2.27 -11.88 31.01
N ALA A 6 3.57 -12.17 30.90
CA ALA A 6 4.51 -11.40 30.08
C ALA A 6 4.19 -11.50 28.58
N GLY A 7 3.84 -12.69 28.09
CA GLY A 7 3.47 -12.87 26.68
C GLY A 7 2.21 -12.09 26.29
N THR A 8 1.24 -12.00 27.19
CA THR A 8 0.02 -11.21 26.97
C THR A 8 0.31 -9.71 26.92
N ILE A 9 1.15 -9.20 27.82
CA ILE A 9 1.53 -7.77 27.84
C ILE A 9 2.28 -7.41 26.56
N PHE A 10 3.25 -8.23 26.17
CA PHE A 10 4.03 -8.00 24.95
C PHE A 10 3.14 -7.94 23.69
N ALA A 11 2.19 -8.86 23.56
CA ALA A 11 1.24 -8.86 22.44
C ALA A 11 0.35 -7.60 22.42
N ILE A 12 -0.09 -7.13 23.59
CA ILE A 12 -0.87 -5.88 23.69
C ILE A 12 -0.03 -4.69 23.22
N CYS A 13 1.24 -4.59 23.65
CA CYS A 13 2.13 -3.51 23.23
C CYS A 13 2.34 -3.49 21.71
N ILE A 14 2.58 -4.65 21.08
CA ILE A 14 2.66 -4.76 19.62
C ILE A 14 1.36 -4.30 18.96
N GLY A 15 0.22 -4.75 19.48
CA GLY A 15 -1.09 -4.35 18.95
C GLY A 15 -1.32 -2.84 19.00
N ILE A 16 -0.99 -2.18 20.11
CA ILE A 16 -1.11 -0.72 20.26
C ILE A 16 -0.15 0.01 19.30
N PHE A 17 1.08 -0.47 19.19
CA PHE A 17 2.05 0.11 18.27
C PHE A 17 1.57 0.04 16.82
N MET A 18 1.15 -1.14 16.37
CA MET A 18 0.62 -1.33 15.01
C MET A 18 -0.64 -0.49 14.77
N PHE A 19 -1.51 -0.40 15.77
CA PHE A 19 -2.70 0.45 15.72
C PHE A 19 -2.33 1.92 15.50
N GLY A 20 -1.44 2.45 16.33
CA GLY A 20 -0.98 3.82 16.23
C GLY A 20 -0.28 4.09 14.90
N TYR A 21 0.59 3.19 14.46
CA TYR A 21 1.33 3.31 13.21
C TYR A 21 0.40 3.41 11.99
N LEU A 22 -0.58 2.52 11.86
CA LEU A 22 -1.50 2.52 10.72
C LEU A 22 -2.40 3.75 10.70
N LEU A 23 -2.92 4.15 11.86
CA LEU A 23 -3.75 5.32 11.98
C LEU A 23 -2.94 6.58 11.61
N VAL A 24 -1.76 6.75 12.20
CA VAL A 24 -0.89 7.92 11.96
C VAL A 24 -0.46 7.98 10.50
N THR A 25 0.04 6.89 9.93
CA THR A 25 0.48 6.88 8.53
C THR A 25 -0.67 7.04 7.55
N GLY A 26 -1.84 6.46 7.82
CA GLY A 26 -3.04 6.66 7.00
C GLY A 26 -3.51 8.12 7.02
N ILE A 27 -3.57 8.76 8.18
CA ILE A 27 -3.92 10.18 8.29
C ILE A 27 -2.86 11.05 7.60
N ALA A 28 -1.57 10.80 7.87
CA ALA A 28 -0.46 11.54 7.27
C ALA A 28 -0.53 11.51 5.75
N ASP A 29 -0.77 10.34 5.15
CA ASP A 29 -0.92 10.17 3.70
C ASP A 29 -2.10 10.98 3.12
N LEU A 30 -3.19 11.16 3.88
CA LEU A 30 -4.37 11.92 3.43
C LEU A 30 -4.18 13.44 3.54
N VAL A 31 -3.42 13.90 4.53
CA VAL A 31 -3.25 15.34 4.81
C VAL A 31 -1.94 15.91 4.28
N ASN A 32 -1.02 15.08 3.79
CA ASN A 32 0.25 15.54 3.26
C ASN A 32 0.03 16.29 1.95
N THR A 33 0.01 17.63 2.02
CA THR A 33 -0.11 18.50 0.85
C THR A 33 1.23 18.88 0.24
N LYS A 34 2.33 18.71 0.97
CA LYS A 34 3.67 19.13 0.52
C LYS A 34 4.23 18.20 -0.54
N ASP A 35 3.94 16.90 -0.42
CA ASP A 35 4.45 15.88 -1.33
C ASP A 35 3.41 15.46 -2.38
N LEU A 36 2.35 16.25 -2.57
CA LEU A 36 1.35 16.02 -3.62
C LEU A 36 1.78 16.65 -4.93
N TYR A 37 1.72 15.86 -5.98
CA TYR A 37 2.06 16.27 -7.34
C TYR A 37 0.87 16.05 -8.25
N ASP A 38 0.49 17.08 -8.99
CA ASP A 38 -0.41 16.99 -10.13
C ASP A 38 0.41 16.82 -11.40
N VAL A 39 0.34 15.63 -12.00
CA VAL A 39 1.21 15.25 -13.11
C VAL A 39 0.38 14.88 -14.33
N ASN A 40 0.91 15.22 -15.51
CA ASN A 40 0.40 14.79 -16.80
C ASN A 40 1.47 13.96 -17.51
N ILE A 41 1.18 12.69 -17.79
CA ILE A 41 2.14 11.74 -18.36
C ILE A 41 1.74 11.43 -19.80
N ASN A 42 2.64 11.69 -20.75
CA ASN A 42 2.38 11.47 -22.18
C ASN A 42 2.98 10.17 -22.71
N GLY A 43 3.98 9.64 -22.03
CA GLY A 43 4.53 8.32 -22.32
C GLY A 43 4.94 7.60 -21.04
N CYS A 44 4.78 6.28 -20.99
CA CYS A 44 4.99 5.48 -19.79
C CYS A 44 5.41 4.05 -20.13
N PHE A 45 6.37 3.51 -19.38
CA PHE A 45 6.81 2.12 -19.52
C PHE A 45 6.84 1.41 -18.17
N GLU A 46 6.39 0.16 -18.13
CA GLU A 46 6.58 -0.69 -16.94
C GLU A 46 8.05 -1.07 -16.81
N VAL A 47 8.64 -0.82 -15.65
CA VAL A 47 10.07 -1.07 -15.41
C VAL A 47 10.30 -2.22 -14.46
N LEU A 48 9.41 -2.43 -13.49
CA LEU A 48 9.58 -3.45 -12.46
C LEU A 48 8.21 -3.89 -11.94
N THR A 49 8.02 -5.21 -11.85
CA THR A 49 6.91 -5.83 -11.15
C THR A 49 7.46 -6.64 -9.99
N VAL A 50 6.95 -6.38 -8.78
CA VAL A 50 7.38 -7.04 -7.54
C VAL A 50 6.22 -7.87 -7.03
N GLU A 51 6.40 -9.18 -6.95
CA GLU A 51 5.39 -10.08 -6.39
C GLU A 51 5.58 -10.23 -4.88
N HIS A 52 4.51 -9.95 -4.15
CA HIS A 52 4.46 -10.08 -2.71
C HIS A 52 3.87 -11.42 -2.33
N SER A 53 4.51 -12.11 -1.39
CA SER A 53 4.04 -13.41 -0.91
C SER A 53 4.35 -13.66 0.57
N ILE A 54 3.50 -14.46 1.22
CA ILE A 54 3.79 -14.98 2.56
C ILE A 54 4.62 -16.26 2.39
N ASN A 55 5.84 -16.25 2.91
CA ASN A 55 6.78 -17.38 2.85
C ASN A 55 7.00 -17.93 1.43
N GLY A 56 6.86 -17.13 0.37
CA GLY A 56 7.01 -17.60 -1.01
C GLY A 56 5.84 -18.44 -1.54
N ILE A 57 4.79 -18.67 -0.75
CA ILE A 57 3.74 -19.65 -1.06
C ILE A 57 2.40 -18.98 -1.38
N ILE A 58 1.99 -18.01 -0.56
CA ILE A 58 0.68 -17.38 -0.70
C ILE A 58 0.88 -16.00 -1.35
N PRO A 59 0.51 -15.82 -2.63
CA PRO A 59 0.62 -14.52 -3.28
C PRO A 59 -0.36 -13.53 -2.63
N THR A 60 0.16 -12.40 -2.18
CA THR A 60 -0.62 -11.37 -1.49
C THR A 60 -0.92 -10.18 -2.39
N GLY A 61 -0.10 -9.93 -3.41
CA GLY A 61 -0.28 -8.85 -4.37
C GLY A 61 0.91 -8.67 -5.28
N LYS A 62 0.81 -7.66 -6.18
CA LYS A 62 1.91 -7.21 -7.02
C LYS A 62 2.00 -5.70 -6.97
N ASP A 63 3.21 -5.20 -6.78
CA ASP A 63 3.53 -3.80 -6.98
C ASP A 63 4.09 -3.61 -8.38
N HIS A 64 3.54 -2.63 -9.10
CA HIS A 64 4.03 -2.28 -10.43
C HIS A 64 4.62 -0.88 -10.39
N TYR A 65 5.84 -0.77 -10.91
CA TYR A 65 6.60 0.46 -11.04
C TYR A 65 6.78 0.79 -12.51
N TYR A 66 6.55 2.05 -12.84
CA TYR A 66 6.62 2.58 -14.19
C TYR A 66 7.53 3.80 -14.24
N ILE A 67 8.14 4.05 -15.39
CA ILE A 67 8.76 5.33 -15.70
C ILE A 67 7.84 6.13 -16.62
N GLY A 68 7.36 7.27 -16.14
CA GLY A 68 6.47 8.17 -16.88
C GLY A 68 7.17 9.45 -17.29
N PHE A 69 6.93 9.91 -18.52
CA PHE A 69 7.52 11.10 -19.10
C PHE A 69 6.45 12.18 -19.36
N THR A 70 6.79 13.43 -19.05
CA THR A 70 5.97 14.59 -19.44
C THR A 70 6.33 15.05 -20.85
N GLY A 71 5.46 15.81 -21.51
CA GLY A 71 5.72 16.41 -22.83
C GLY A 71 7.11 17.06 -22.89
N GLY A 72 7.96 16.55 -23.77
CA GLY A 72 9.37 16.96 -23.90
C GLY A 72 10.42 15.94 -23.45
N LYS A 73 10.06 14.75 -22.94
CA LYS A 73 10.95 13.62 -22.56
C LYS A 73 12.14 13.96 -21.64
N ASN A 74 12.27 15.19 -21.15
CA ASN A 74 13.39 15.61 -20.30
C ASN A 74 13.14 15.37 -18.81
N LYS A 75 11.87 15.26 -18.41
CA LYS A 75 11.46 14.99 -17.03
C LYS A 75 10.78 13.63 -16.95
N ALA A 76 11.26 12.82 -16.02
CA ALA A 76 10.76 11.50 -15.71
C ALA A 76 10.22 11.45 -14.27
N TYR A 77 9.23 10.59 -14.08
CA TYR A 77 8.69 10.24 -12.78
C TYR A 77 8.73 8.72 -12.65
N LEU A 78 9.25 8.23 -11.54
CA LEU A 78 8.96 6.88 -11.10
C LEU A 78 7.54 6.86 -10.54
N ILE A 79 6.69 5.96 -11.03
CA ILE A 79 5.27 5.90 -10.70
C ILE A 79 4.98 4.51 -10.14
N LYS A 80 4.34 4.44 -8.97
CA LYS A 80 3.75 3.21 -8.43
C LYS A 80 2.24 3.23 -8.68
N ALA A 81 1.75 2.30 -9.48
CA ALA A 81 0.34 2.26 -9.87
C ALA A 81 -0.16 0.83 -10.08
N PRO A 82 -1.47 0.57 -9.97
CA PRO A 82 -2.02 -0.73 -10.36
C PRO A 82 -1.81 -1.03 -11.86
N ALA A 83 -1.65 -2.30 -12.24
CA ALA A 83 -1.57 -2.72 -13.65
C ALA A 83 -2.77 -2.22 -14.49
N SER A 84 -3.95 -2.14 -13.88
CA SER A 84 -5.15 -1.62 -14.55
C SER A 84 -5.04 -0.14 -14.89
N TRP A 85 -4.28 0.65 -14.12
CA TRP A 85 -4.03 2.05 -14.45
C TRP A 85 -3.17 2.16 -15.71
N TYR A 86 -2.10 1.36 -15.84
CA TYR A 86 -1.25 1.39 -17.04
C TYR A 86 -2.02 0.97 -18.28
N LYS A 87 -2.66 -0.21 -18.24
CA LYS A 87 -3.44 -0.78 -19.36
C LYS A 87 -4.57 0.12 -19.85
N LYS A 88 -5.12 0.95 -18.96
CA LYS A 88 -6.19 1.89 -19.31
C LYS A 88 -5.67 3.12 -20.05
N ASN A 89 -4.41 3.50 -19.84
CA ASN A 89 -3.91 4.82 -20.26
C ASN A 89 -2.79 4.77 -21.31
N PHE A 90 -2.07 3.65 -21.47
CA PHE A 90 -0.89 3.57 -22.33
C PHE A 90 -0.88 2.30 -23.19
N TYR A 91 -0.33 2.42 -24.39
CA TYR A 91 -0.01 1.27 -25.22
C TYR A 91 1.25 0.58 -24.71
N ALA A 92 1.23 -0.76 -24.68
CA ALA A 92 2.33 -1.55 -24.13
C ALA A 92 3.56 -1.61 -25.05
N GLU A 93 3.38 -1.36 -26.35
CA GLU A 93 4.41 -1.56 -27.38
C GLU A 93 5.37 -0.37 -27.46
N ASP A 94 4.82 0.85 -27.48
CA ASP A 94 5.58 2.10 -27.63
C ASP A 94 5.53 3.00 -26.39
N GLY A 95 4.72 2.65 -25.39
CA GLY A 95 4.54 3.41 -24.16
C GLY A 95 3.76 4.70 -24.34
N ASP A 96 3.20 4.97 -25.53
CA ASP A 96 2.48 6.21 -25.80
C ASP A 96 1.11 6.22 -25.11
N CYS A 97 0.63 7.40 -24.74
CA CYS A 97 -0.70 7.53 -24.16
C CYS A 97 -1.78 7.19 -25.19
N ILE A 98 -2.76 6.39 -24.78
CA ILE A 98 -3.89 5.95 -25.64
C ILE A 98 -4.72 7.15 -26.09
N THR A 99 -4.94 8.11 -25.19
CA THR A 99 -5.69 9.34 -25.48
C THR A 99 -4.80 10.54 -25.21
N PRO A 100 -4.40 11.31 -26.24
CA PRO A 100 -3.69 12.57 -26.06
C PRO A 100 -4.65 13.72 -25.65
N PRO A 101 -4.23 14.66 -24.77
CA PRO A 101 -3.02 14.58 -23.95
C PRO A 101 -3.15 13.45 -22.92
N GLY A 102 -2.02 12.84 -22.53
CA GLY A 102 -2.04 11.65 -21.67
C GLY A 102 -2.64 11.89 -20.27
N PRO A 103 -2.77 10.86 -19.43
CA PRO A 103 -3.52 10.95 -18.18
C PRO A 103 -2.96 12.04 -17.25
N ARG A 104 -3.89 12.87 -16.74
CA ARG A 104 -3.63 13.78 -15.62
C ARG A 104 -4.11 13.15 -14.32
N PHE A 105 -3.25 13.10 -13.31
CA PHE A 105 -3.56 12.53 -12.01
C PHE A 105 -2.80 13.23 -10.89
N THR A 106 -3.36 13.16 -9.69
CA THR A 106 -2.69 13.59 -8.46
C THR A 106 -2.09 12.36 -7.78
N ALA A 107 -0.81 12.42 -7.42
CA ALA A 107 -0.12 11.35 -6.71
C ALA A 107 0.71 11.90 -5.55
N LEU A 108 0.92 11.05 -4.55
CA LEU A 108 1.76 11.37 -3.39
C LEU A 108 3.16 10.83 -3.64
N ALA A 109 4.18 11.68 -3.54
CA ALA A 109 5.56 11.24 -3.60
C ALA A 109 5.92 10.49 -2.32
N LYS A 110 6.42 9.27 -2.47
CA LYS A 110 6.86 8.42 -1.37
C LYS A 110 8.19 7.78 -1.69
N ARG A 111 9.04 7.68 -0.68
CA ARG A 111 10.28 6.91 -0.80
C ARG A 111 9.95 5.45 -1.07
N VAL A 112 10.76 4.80 -1.89
CA VAL A 112 10.73 3.35 -2.06
C VAL A 112 11.35 2.72 -0.82
N ASP A 113 10.51 2.15 0.06
CA ASP A 113 10.95 1.65 1.37
C ASP A 113 11.74 0.33 1.30
N SER A 114 11.48 -0.50 0.28
CA SER A 114 12.16 -1.79 0.12
C SER A 114 13.54 -1.60 -0.51
N TYR A 115 14.57 -2.10 0.19
CA TYR A 115 15.95 -2.12 -0.31
C TYR A 115 16.06 -2.88 -1.64
N GLU A 116 15.46 -4.07 -1.72
CA GLU A 116 15.49 -4.92 -2.92
C GLU A 116 14.85 -4.23 -4.13
N VAL A 117 13.72 -3.55 -3.90
CA VAL A 117 13.03 -2.81 -4.96
C VAL A 117 13.88 -1.63 -5.42
N ARG A 118 14.47 -0.90 -4.47
CA ARG A 118 15.35 0.24 -4.79
C ARG A 118 16.59 -0.19 -5.55
N GLU A 119 17.21 -1.31 -5.16
CA GLU A 119 18.37 -1.87 -5.85
C GLU A 119 18.02 -2.27 -7.28
N ALA A 120 16.92 -3.00 -7.47
CA ALA A 120 16.45 -3.40 -8.80
C ALA A 120 16.09 -2.20 -9.70
N LEU A 121 15.53 -1.13 -9.13
CA LEU A 121 15.27 0.12 -9.85
C LEU A 121 16.56 0.86 -10.19
N ASN A 122 17.50 0.94 -9.26
CA ASN A 122 18.80 1.58 -9.48
C ASN A 122 19.59 0.87 -10.58
N GLU A 123 19.55 -0.46 -10.63
CA GLU A 123 20.17 -1.23 -11.72
C GLU A 123 19.54 -0.89 -13.08
N LYS A 124 18.21 -0.84 -13.15
CA LYS A 124 17.48 -0.48 -14.38
C LYS A 124 17.71 0.96 -14.84
N PHE A 125 18.04 1.85 -13.92
CA PHE A 125 18.23 3.27 -14.18
C PHE A 125 19.68 3.72 -14.04
N ALA A 126 20.65 2.80 -13.97
CA ALA A 126 22.06 3.13 -13.78
C ALA A 126 22.62 4.07 -14.87
N GLU A 127 22.07 3.98 -16.08
CA GLU A 127 22.46 4.80 -17.24
C GLU A 127 21.58 6.06 -17.40
N VAL A 128 20.53 6.22 -16.58
CA VAL A 128 19.65 7.38 -16.64
C VAL A 128 20.19 8.46 -15.70
N ASP A 129 20.38 9.66 -16.24
CA ASP A 129 20.77 10.82 -15.45
C ASP A 129 19.77 11.05 -14.29
N PRO A 130 20.23 11.00 -13.02
CA PRO A 130 19.37 11.19 -11.84
C PRO A 130 18.59 12.50 -11.87
N ASP A 131 19.15 13.54 -12.48
CA ASP A 131 18.55 14.88 -12.55
C ASP A 131 17.30 14.90 -13.44
N ARG A 132 17.05 13.85 -14.22
CA ARG A 132 15.80 13.67 -14.97
C ARG A 132 14.62 13.32 -14.07
N PHE A 133 14.86 12.74 -12.88
CA PHE A 133 13.80 12.36 -11.95
C PHE A 133 13.37 13.57 -11.12
N VAL A 134 12.16 14.08 -11.38
CA VAL A 134 11.66 15.33 -10.78
C VAL A 134 11.57 15.27 -9.25
N VAL A 135 11.24 14.10 -8.71
CA VAL A 135 11.12 13.86 -7.25
C VAL A 135 12.36 13.15 -6.69
N GLY A 136 13.39 12.92 -7.51
CA GLY A 136 14.55 12.10 -7.20
C GLY A 136 14.34 10.61 -7.49
N PRO A 137 15.43 9.84 -7.71
CA PRO A 137 15.36 8.43 -8.12
C PRO A 137 14.90 7.49 -6.99
N GLU A 138 15.00 7.92 -5.73
CA GLU A 138 14.54 7.13 -4.57
C GLU A 138 13.04 7.27 -4.27
N TYR A 139 12.34 8.16 -4.96
CA TYR A 139 10.95 8.49 -4.71
C TYR A 139 10.06 8.08 -5.88
N CYS A 140 8.90 7.55 -5.56
CA CYS A 140 7.87 7.19 -6.52
C CYS A 140 6.58 7.97 -6.25
N LEU A 141 5.86 8.29 -7.33
CA LEU A 141 4.52 8.83 -7.27
C LEU A 141 3.52 7.69 -7.09
N VAL A 142 2.92 7.60 -5.91
CA VAL A 142 1.92 6.58 -5.58
C VAL A 142 0.54 7.09 -5.98
N THR A 143 -0.01 6.52 -7.07
CA THR A 143 -1.28 6.98 -7.66
C THR A 143 -2.51 6.61 -6.83
N ASN A 144 -2.46 5.49 -6.11
CA ASN A 144 -3.54 4.96 -5.28
C ASN A 144 -3.39 5.29 -3.80
N TYR A 145 -2.60 6.32 -3.45
CA TYR A 145 -2.28 6.67 -2.06
C TYR A 145 -3.54 6.90 -1.19
N LYS A 146 -4.57 7.56 -1.73
CA LYS A 146 -5.84 7.79 -0.98
C LYS A 146 -6.52 6.48 -0.63
N ILE A 147 -6.57 5.54 -1.56
CA ILE A 147 -7.22 4.23 -1.36
C ILE A 147 -6.44 3.44 -0.30
N LEU A 148 -5.10 3.43 -0.41
CA LEU A 148 -4.24 2.77 0.58
C LEU A 148 -4.38 3.41 1.96
N ALA A 149 -4.38 4.74 2.05
CA ALA A 149 -4.52 5.47 3.30
C ALA A 149 -5.88 5.24 3.96
N LEU A 150 -6.96 5.28 3.19
CA LEU A 150 -8.30 4.94 3.67
C LEU A 150 -8.38 3.48 4.12
N ALA A 151 -7.77 2.55 3.37
CA ALA A 151 -7.74 1.14 3.76
C ALA A 151 -7.06 0.94 5.12
N LYS A 152 -5.96 1.64 5.40
CA LYS A 152 -5.31 1.63 6.74
C LYS A 152 -6.28 2.09 7.83
N ILE A 153 -7.01 3.19 7.61
CA ILE A 153 -7.98 3.72 8.58
C ILE A 153 -9.16 2.76 8.77
N PHE A 154 -9.72 2.21 7.68
CA PHE A 154 -10.83 1.26 7.74
C PHE A 154 -10.45 -0.03 8.46
N LEU A 155 -9.23 -0.52 8.27
CA LEU A 155 -8.72 -1.65 9.04
C LEU A 155 -8.81 -1.35 10.54
N ILE A 156 -8.26 -0.21 10.96
CA ILE A 156 -8.29 0.21 12.36
C ILE A 156 -9.71 0.32 12.93
N VAL A 157 -10.63 0.96 12.20
CA VAL A 157 -12.04 1.04 12.61
C VAL A 157 -12.66 -0.35 12.74
N GLY A 158 -12.38 -1.24 11.78
CA GLY A 158 -12.82 -2.64 11.82
C GLY A 158 -12.31 -3.41 13.04
N LEU A 159 -11.03 -3.22 13.41
CA LEU A 159 -10.47 -3.83 14.63
C LEU A 159 -11.22 -3.36 15.88
N VAL A 160 -11.45 -2.05 16.02
CA VAL A 160 -12.14 -1.49 17.19
C VAL A 160 -13.55 -2.07 17.29
N LEU A 161 -14.28 -2.11 16.18
CA LEU A 161 -15.62 -2.70 16.12
C LEU A 161 -15.61 -4.17 16.54
N MET A 162 -14.66 -4.97 16.06
CA MET A 162 -14.54 -6.37 16.47
C MET A 162 -14.25 -6.52 17.96
N ILE A 163 -13.38 -5.69 18.55
CA ILE A 163 -13.08 -5.71 19.98
C ILE A 163 -14.34 -5.36 20.80
N VAL A 164 -15.08 -4.33 20.38
CA VAL A 164 -16.33 -3.92 21.04
C VAL A 164 -17.37 -5.03 20.98
N VAL A 165 -17.59 -5.64 19.80
CA VAL A 165 -18.53 -6.75 19.64
C VAL A 165 -18.10 -7.96 20.46
N ALA A 166 -16.81 -8.31 20.46
CA ALA A 166 -16.30 -9.42 21.26
C ALA A 166 -16.52 -9.19 22.76
N LYS A 167 -16.31 -7.97 23.25
CA LYS A 167 -16.58 -7.61 24.65
C LYS A 167 -18.06 -7.73 24.99
N PHE A 168 -18.94 -7.14 24.18
CA PHE A 168 -20.39 -7.22 24.36
C PHE A 168 -20.90 -8.66 24.39
N MET A 169 -20.39 -9.51 23.49
CA MET A 169 -20.77 -10.93 23.41
C MET A 169 -20.20 -11.75 24.58
N SER A 170 -18.98 -11.45 25.04
CA SER A 170 -18.38 -12.07 26.22
C SER A 170 -19.19 -11.81 27.49
N ASP A 171 -19.68 -10.59 27.67
CA ASP A 171 -20.49 -10.20 28.82
C ASP A 171 -21.83 -10.96 28.86
N LYS A 172 -22.32 -11.45 27.72
CA LYS A 172 -23.52 -12.30 27.63
C LYS A 172 -23.27 -13.80 27.86
N GLN A 173 -22.03 -14.23 28.13
CA GLN A 173 -21.50 -15.57 28.52
C GLN A 173 -22.01 -16.85 27.82
N LYS A 174 -23.30 -17.00 27.53
CA LYS A 174 -23.92 -18.18 26.89
C LYS A 174 -23.71 -18.23 25.37
N ASP A 175 -23.71 -17.08 24.69
CA ASP A 175 -23.62 -17.03 23.22
C ASP A 175 -22.19 -17.08 22.67
N PHE A 176 -21.20 -16.61 23.44
CA PHE A 176 -19.81 -16.49 22.98
C PHE A 176 -19.11 -17.84 22.76
N LYS A 177 -19.41 -18.86 23.57
CA LYS A 177 -18.84 -20.22 23.42
C LYS A 177 -19.51 -21.05 22.31
N GLY A 178 -20.61 -20.56 21.73
CA GLY A 178 -21.38 -21.24 20.70
C GLY A 178 -20.95 -20.88 19.28
N ILE A 179 -21.92 -20.73 18.40
CA ILE A 179 -21.72 -20.41 16.97
C ILE A 179 -21.10 -19.02 16.79
N TRP A 180 -21.47 -18.04 17.61
CA TRP A 180 -21.01 -16.65 17.47
C TRP A 180 -19.52 -16.45 17.72
N GLY A 181 -18.91 -17.17 18.67
CA GLY A 181 -17.46 -17.11 18.88
C GLY A 181 -16.67 -17.65 17.68
N LYS A 182 -17.18 -18.70 17.03
CA LYS A 182 -16.59 -19.24 15.80
C LYS A 182 -16.72 -18.25 14.64
N ILE A 183 -17.88 -17.61 14.48
CA ILE A 183 -18.08 -16.57 13.47
C ILE A 183 -17.11 -15.40 13.69
N LEU A 184 -16.99 -14.91 14.93
CA LEU A 184 -16.05 -13.82 15.26
C LEU A 184 -14.59 -14.20 14.97
N LEU A 185 -14.20 -15.44 15.25
CA LEU A 185 -12.85 -15.93 14.94
C LEU A 185 -12.60 -15.96 13.42
N VAL A 186 -13.57 -16.44 12.63
CA VAL A 186 -13.47 -16.44 11.16
C VAL A 186 -13.39 -15.01 10.62
N LEU A 187 -14.23 -14.10 11.11
CA LEU A 187 -14.18 -12.68 10.75
C LEU A 187 -12.84 -12.04 11.11
N PHE A 188 -12.28 -12.37 12.28
CA PHE A 188 -10.97 -11.91 12.71
C PHE A 188 -9.85 -12.43 11.80
N ILE A 189 -9.90 -13.71 11.41
CA ILE A 189 -8.92 -14.29 10.47
C ILE A 189 -9.02 -13.59 9.10
N ILE A 190 -10.22 -13.41 8.56
CA ILE A 190 -10.45 -12.69 7.29
C ILE A 190 -9.92 -11.26 7.38
N TRP A 191 -10.16 -10.59 8.51
CA TRP A 191 -9.66 -9.25 8.77
C TRP A 191 -8.12 -9.22 8.82
N CYS A 192 -7.47 -10.18 9.49
CA CYS A 192 -6.00 -10.32 9.48
C CYS A 192 -5.41 -10.58 8.08
N PHE A 193 -6.10 -11.33 7.22
CA PHE A 193 -5.67 -11.50 5.82
C PHE A 193 -5.83 -10.21 5.01
N SER A 194 -6.88 -9.44 5.27
CA SER A 194 -7.13 -8.16 4.62
C SER A 194 -6.11 -7.10 5.05
N PHE A 195 -5.74 -7.15 6.32
CA PHE A 195 -4.69 -6.34 6.94
C PHE A 195 -3.33 -6.55 6.27
N LEU A 196 -3.01 -7.80 5.96
CA LEU A 196 -1.74 -8.15 5.34
C LEU A 196 -1.58 -7.54 3.93
N LYS A 197 -2.66 -7.43 3.16
CA LYS A 197 -2.65 -6.84 1.81
C LYS A 197 -2.48 -5.32 1.78
N VAL A 198 -2.66 -4.64 2.90
CA VAL A 198 -2.55 -3.17 2.99
C VAL A 198 -1.19 -2.75 3.55
N ILE A 199 -0.54 -3.64 4.29
CA ILE A 199 0.79 -3.42 4.88
C ILE A 199 1.91 -3.79 3.91
N ILE A 200 1.73 -4.90 3.19
CA ILE A 200 2.65 -5.35 2.13
C ILE A 200 2.30 -4.61 0.84
#